data_AF-A0A2W1KJV2-F1
#
_entry.id   AF-A0A2W1KJV2-F1
#
_cell.length_a   1.000
_cell.length_b   1.000
_cell.length_c   1.000
_cell.angle_alpha   90.00
_cell.angle_beta   90.00
_cell.angle_gamma   90.00
#
_symmetry.space_group_name_H-M   'P 1'
#
loop_
_entity.id
_entity.type
_entity.pdbx_description
1 polymer ?
#
loop_
_entity_poly.entity_id
_entity_poly.type
_entity_poly.pdbx_seq_one_letter_code
_entity_poly.pdbx_strand_id
1 'polypeptide(L)'
;MSKGSRRSESGAIARRLKEGRGQGSEKSYKPWLTVRDVPSRGLSVRIKGRKTGRVHHLLSQLELSYFLLLDDIRVSCIMDIREQFPLTPIETTLEIADMLSIPHPKDPKTGEPIVMTTDFLVIVTSADGERRLARTLKPSADLGSPRVIEKFEIERIYWETQGVDWGIVTERGASCAAPA
;
A
#
# COMPACT_ATOMS: atom_id res chain seq x y z
N MET A 1 -3.53 35.73 -15.89
CA MET A 1 -4.04 35.39 -14.55
C MET A 1 -3.66 33.96 -14.23
N SER A 2 -3.09 33.76 -13.04
CA SER A 2 -2.68 32.50 -12.38
C SER A 2 -2.05 31.39 -13.23
N LYS A 3 -0.71 31.39 -13.32
CA LYS A 3 0.05 30.15 -13.55
C LYS A 3 -0.05 29.34 -12.25
N GLY A 4 -0.91 28.33 -12.22
CA GLY A 4 -0.96 27.35 -11.14
C GLY A 4 0.45 26.76 -10.97
N SER A 5 1.07 27.04 -9.83
CA SER A 5 2.32 26.41 -9.43
C SER A 5 2.02 24.92 -9.26
N ARG A 6 2.33 24.10 -10.27
CA ARG A 6 2.49 22.66 -10.06
C ARG A 6 3.56 22.54 -8.99
N ARG A 7 3.18 22.16 -7.77
CA ARG A 7 4.15 21.72 -6.75
C ARG A 7 5.01 20.68 -7.45
N SER A 8 6.29 20.98 -7.69
CA SER A 8 7.17 20.05 -8.37
C SER A 8 7.23 18.78 -7.52
N GLU A 9 6.89 17.63 -8.09
CA GLU A 9 7.18 16.33 -7.48
C GLU A 9 8.62 16.37 -6.95
N SER A 10 8.81 15.99 -5.68
CA SER A 10 10.15 15.89 -5.09
C SER A 10 11.04 15.06 -6.01
N GLY A 11 12.32 15.42 -6.13
CA GLY A 11 13.27 14.68 -6.97
C GLY A 11 13.34 13.19 -6.61
N ALA A 12 13.04 12.83 -5.36
CA ALA A 12 12.93 11.44 -4.92
C ALA A 12 11.72 10.71 -5.50
N ILE A 13 10.56 11.37 -5.56
CA ILE A 13 9.32 10.84 -6.15
C ILE A 13 9.51 10.64 -7.66
N ALA A 14 9.99 11.68 -8.35
CA ALA A 14 10.24 11.61 -9.80
C ALA A 14 11.23 10.50 -10.17
N ARG A 15 12.28 10.29 -9.35
CA ARG A 15 13.22 9.17 -9.54
C ARG A 15 12.53 7.81 -9.43
N ARG A 16 11.73 7.59 -8.38
CA ARG A 16 11.00 6.32 -8.18
C ARG A 16 10.00 6.04 -9.29
N LEU A 17 9.30 7.06 -9.77
CA LEU A 17 8.40 6.95 -10.92
C LEU A 17 9.18 6.54 -12.18
N LYS A 18 10.34 7.15 -12.44
CA LYS A 18 11.22 6.79 -13.57
C LYS A 18 11.75 5.36 -13.48
N GLU A 19 11.95 4.83 -12.28
CA GLU A 19 12.32 3.42 -12.04
C GLU A 19 11.16 2.44 -12.32
N GLY A 20 9.94 2.95 -12.53
CA GLY A 20 8.72 2.18 -12.73
C GLY A 20 8.12 1.64 -11.43
N ARG A 21 8.44 2.24 -10.28
CA ARG A 21 7.86 1.80 -9.00
C ARG A 21 6.36 2.11 -8.93
N GLY A 22 5.60 1.18 -8.37
CA GLY A 22 4.14 1.17 -8.39
C GLY A 22 3.51 0.65 -9.69
N GLN A 23 4.32 0.37 -10.71
CA GLN A 23 3.84 -0.05 -12.04
C GLN A 23 4.08 -1.55 -12.26
N GLY A 24 3.35 -2.10 -13.24
CA GLY A 24 3.40 -3.51 -13.61
C GLY A 24 2.37 -4.38 -12.86
N SER A 25 2.34 -5.64 -13.23
CA SER A 25 1.51 -6.69 -12.64
C SER A 25 2.31 -7.97 -12.43
N GLU A 26 1.92 -8.79 -11.46
CA GLU A 26 2.50 -10.10 -11.17
C GLU A 26 4.03 -10.04 -11.10
N LYS A 27 4.71 -10.78 -12.00
CA LYS A 27 6.17 -10.84 -12.10
C LYS A 27 6.85 -9.51 -12.40
N SER A 28 6.13 -8.57 -13.03
CA SER A 28 6.65 -7.29 -13.49
C SER A 28 6.42 -6.13 -12.51
N TYR A 29 5.57 -6.35 -11.50
CA TYR A 29 5.26 -5.30 -10.52
C TYR A 29 6.48 -4.94 -9.68
N LYS A 30 6.69 -3.64 -9.49
CA LYS A 30 7.76 -3.08 -8.65
C LYS A 30 7.16 -2.33 -7.45
N PRO A 31 7.42 -2.74 -6.20
CA PRO A 31 6.87 -2.06 -5.03
C PRO A 31 7.43 -0.63 -4.87
N TRP A 32 6.64 0.27 -4.28
CA TRP A 32 7.09 1.65 -4.01
C TRP A 32 8.24 1.68 -2.99
N LEU A 33 8.10 0.89 -1.93
CA LEU A 33 9.10 0.73 -0.88
C LEU A 33 9.73 -0.65 -0.98
N THR A 34 11.05 -0.70 -0.80
CA THR A 34 11.80 -1.95 -0.66
C THR A 34 12.41 -2.01 0.72
N VAL A 35 12.88 -3.20 1.11
CA VAL A 35 13.65 -3.40 2.37
C VAL A 35 14.90 -2.50 2.49
N ARG A 36 15.35 -1.87 1.40
CA ARG A 36 16.48 -0.91 1.40
C ARG A 36 16.04 0.53 1.65
N ASP A 37 14.78 0.85 1.38
CA ASP A 37 14.23 2.20 1.51
C ASP A 37 13.86 2.54 2.96
N VAL A 38 13.57 1.53 3.78
CA VAL A 38 13.08 1.71 5.15
C VAL A 38 14.07 1.08 6.14
N PRO A 39 14.61 1.85 7.11
CA PRO A 39 15.45 1.28 8.16
C PRO A 39 14.61 0.31 8.99
N SER A 40 15.06 -0.95 9.07
CA SER A 40 14.35 -1.99 9.80
C SER A 40 14.26 -1.63 11.29
N ARG A 41 13.05 -1.39 11.80
CA ARG A 41 12.78 -1.32 13.25
C ARG A 41 12.44 -2.71 13.84
N GLY A 42 12.45 -3.74 13.00
CA GLY A 42 12.11 -5.12 13.30
C GLY A 42 12.53 -6.03 12.14
N LEU A 43 11.66 -6.97 11.75
CA LEU A 43 11.92 -7.90 10.64
C LEU A 43 11.60 -7.26 9.28
N SER A 44 12.54 -7.35 8.33
CA SER A 44 12.31 -7.11 6.91
C SER A 44 12.68 -8.36 6.11
N VAL A 45 11.82 -8.81 5.19
CA VAL A 45 11.98 -10.07 4.45
C VAL A 45 11.92 -9.85 2.95
N ARG A 46 12.79 -10.57 2.23
CA ARG A 46 12.70 -10.79 0.79
C ARG A 46 12.37 -12.24 0.53
N ILE A 47 11.22 -12.50 -0.08
CA ILE A 47 10.72 -13.86 -0.33
C ILE A 47 10.23 -13.99 -1.77
N LYS A 48 10.51 -15.13 -2.42
CA LYS A 48 10.00 -15.40 -3.76
C LYS A 48 8.54 -15.87 -3.66
N GLY A 49 7.64 -15.12 -4.30
CA GLY A 49 6.23 -15.49 -4.39
C GLY A 49 6.02 -16.65 -5.35
N ARG A 50 5.20 -17.61 -4.94
CA ARG A 50 4.82 -18.78 -5.73
C ARG A 50 3.84 -18.39 -6.83
N LYS A 51 2.90 -17.48 -6.53
CA LYS A 51 1.88 -17.01 -7.49
C LYS A 51 2.46 -16.03 -8.50
N THR A 52 3.20 -15.03 -8.04
CA THR A 52 3.70 -13.93 -8.88
C THR A 52 5.03 -14.24 -9.54
N GLY A 53 5.79 -15.21 -9.03
CA GLY A 53 7.12 -15.58 -9.52
C GLY A 53 8.24 -14.55 -9.22
N ARG A 54 7.93 -13.41 -8.57
CA ARG A 54 8.90 -12.37 -8.22
C ARG A 54 9.30 -12.39 -6.76
N VAL A 55 10.32 -11.61 -6.41
CA VAL A 55 10.69 -11.37 -5.01
C VAL A 55 9.84 -10.24 -4.45
N HIS A 56 9.12 -10.53 -3.37
CA HIS A 56 8.36 -9.55 -2.59
C HIS A 56 9.23 -8.90 -1.52
N HIS A 57 8.91 -7.65 -1.18
CA HIS A 57 9.60 -6.87 -0.16
C HIS A 57 8.67 -6.56 1.01
N LEU A 58 8.84 -7.27 2.11
CA LEU A 58 7.98 -7.22 3.28
C LEU A 58 8.73 -6.50 4.41
N LEU A 59 8.10 -5.53 5.05
CA LEU A 59 8.73 -4.59 5.98
C LEU A 59 8.37 -4.86 7.45
N SER A 60 7.60 -5.92 7.71
CA SER A 60 7.25 -6.37 9.05
C SER A 60 6.93 -7.87 9.10
N GLN A 61 6.90 -8.43 10.33
CA GLN A 61 6.44 -9.80 10.56
C GLN A 61 4.96 -9.98 10.20
N LEU A 62 4.12 -8.97 10.45
CA LEU A 62 2.70 -9.01 10.11
C LEU A 62 2.49 -9.06 8.59
N GLU A 63 3.26 -8.28 7.83
CA GLU A 63 3.27 -8.35 6.37
C GLU A 63 3.71 -9.73 5.86
N LEU A 64 4.74 -10.33 6.47
CA LEU A 64 5.15 -11.69 6.12
C LEU A 64 4.03 -12.70 6.37
N SER A 65 3.42 -12.67 7.55
CA SER A 65 2.33 -13.58 7.88
C SER A 65 1.16 -13.44 6.92
N TYR A 66 0.76 -12.21 6.59
CA TYR A 66 -0.34 -11.97 5.65
C TYR A 66 0.02 -12.37 4.22
N PHE A 67 1.23 -12.05 3.76
CA PHE A 67 1.72 -12.46 2.44
C PHE A 67 1.67 -13.98 2.26
N LEU A 68 2.10 -14.75 3.27
CA LEU A 68 2.08 -16.22 3.20
C LEU A 68 0.66 -16.79 3.05
N LEU A 69 -0.35 -16.12 3.60
CA LEU A 69 -1.76 -16.50 3.40
C LEU A 69 -2.21 -16.21 1.97
N LEU A 70 -1.81 -15.05 1.42
CA LEU A 70 -2.14 -14.67 0.05
C LEU A 70 -1.43 -15.55 -0.99
N ASP A 71 -0.19 -15.93 -0.75
CA ASP A 71 0.65 -16.72 -1.67
C ASP A 71 0.41 -18.23 -1.58
N ASP A 72 -0.51 -18.69 -0.73
CA ASP A 72 -0.87 -20.11 -0.61
C ASP A 72 -1.50 -20.60 -1.93
N ILE A 73 -0.88 -21.63 -2.52
CA ILE A 73 -1.32 -22.23 -3.78
C ILE A 73 -2.76 -22.79 -3.72
N ARG A 74 -3.24 -23.15 -2.52
CA ARG A 74 -4.60 -23.66 -2.30
C ARG A 74 -5.66 -22.57 -2.43
N VAL A 75 -5.26 -21.30 -2.25
CA VAL A 75 -6.15 -20.15 -2.42
C VAL A 75 -6.13 -19.73 -3.89
N SER A 76 -6.95 -20.36 -4.72
CA SER A 76 -6.93 -20.17 -6.18
C SER A 76 -7.51 -18.83 -6.65
N CYS A 77 -8.26 -18.12 -5.81
CA CYS A 77 -8.87 -16.84 -6.18
C CYS A 77 -7.89 -15.66 -6.23
N ILE A 78 -6.70 -15.77 -5.62
CA ILE A 78 -5.68 -14.69 -5.66
C ILE A 78 -4.89 -14.78 -6.97
N MET A 79 -5.00 -13.74 -7.79
CA MET A 79 -4.34 -13.63 -9.10
C MET A 79 -3.02 -12.87 -9.02
N ASP A 80 -3.00 -11.76 -8.28
CA ASP A 80 -1.83 -10.90 -8.16
C ASP A 80 -1.75 -10.30 -6.75
N ILE A 81 -0.53 -10.06 -6.29
CA ILE A 81 -0.21 -9.52 -4.98
C ILE A 81 0.78 -8.38 -5.20
N ARG A 82 0.38 -7.14 -4.87
CA ARG A 82 1.19 -5.94 -5.06
C ARG A 82 1.43 -5.27 -3.73
N GLU A 83 2.56 -5.57 -3.10
CA GLU A 83 2.94 -4.95 -1.84
C GLU A 83 3.42 -3.51 -2.01
N GLN A 84 3.29 -2.71 -0.95
CA GLN A 84 3.79 -1.33 -0.90
C GLN A 84 3.29 -0.52 -2.10
N PHE A 85 1.99 -0.61 -2.38
CA PHE A 85 1.33 -0.01 -3.53
C PHE A 85 1.20 1.51 -3.33
N PRO A 86 1.78 2.35 -4.20
CA PRO A 86 1.77 3.79 -3.99
C PRO A 86 0.40 4.39 -4.31
N LEU A 87 -0.03 5.33 -3.45
CA LEU A 87 -1.20 6.15 -3.71
C LEU A 87 -0.77 7.35 -4.56
N THR A 88 -0.84 7.18 -5.88
CA THR A 88 -0.47 8.19 -6.86
C THR A 88 -1.67 8.59 -7.72
N PRO A 89 -1.71 9.84 -8.25
CA PRO A 89 -0.76 10.93 -8.00
C PRO A 89 -0.82 11.44 -6.54
N ILE A 90 0.29 11.96 -5.99
CA ILE A 90 0.38 12.38 -4.57
C ILE A 90 -0.56 13.56 -4.27
N GLU A 91 -0.90 14.33 -5.30
CA GLU A 91 -1.88 15.40 -5.27
C GLU A 91 -3.22 14.94 -4.72
N THR A 92 -3.66 13.72 -5.05
CA THR A 92 -4.92 13.17 -4.56
C THR A 92 -4.90 12.97 -3.04
N THR A 93 -3.82 12.41 -2.49
CA THR A 93 -3.73 12.23 -1.03
C THR A 93 -3.53 13.57 -0.30
N LEU A 94 -2.87 14.54 -0.94
CA LEU A 94 -2.74 15.90 -0.43
C LEU A 94 -4.09 16.62 -0.35
N GLU A 95 -4.92 16.52 -1.39
CA GLU A 95 -6.27 17.09 -1.44
C GLU A 95 -7.18 16.46 -0.39
N ILE A 96 -7.14 15.12 -0.25
CA ILE A 96 -7.90 14.42 0.80
C ILE A 96 -7.45 14.87 2.20
N ALA A 97 -6.14 14.96 2.43
CA ALA A 97 -5.60 15.42 3.71
C ALA A 97 -6.06 16.86 4.06
N ASP A 98 -6.06 17.76 3.08
CA ASP A 98 -6.54 19.14 3.22
C ASP A 98 -8.04 19.20 3.54
N MET A 99 -8.85 18.44 2.79
CA MET A 99 -10.30 18.32 3.02
C MET A 99 -10.62 17.85 4.44
N LEU A 100 -9.86 16.89 4.96
CA LEU A 100 -10.03 16.35 6.30
C LEU A 100 -9.37 17.21 7.39
N SER A 101 -8.65 18.28 7.04
CA SER A 101 -7.80 19.04 7.96
C SER A 101 -6.79 18.17 8.72
N ILE A 102 -6.28 17.12 8.06
CA ILE A 102 -5.30 16.19 8.61
C ILE A 102 -3.90 16.52 8.07
N PRO A 103 -2.86 16.55 8.92
CA PRO A 103 -1.49 16.73 8.44
C PRO A 103 -1.06 15.60 7.50
N HIS A 104 -0.76 15.90 6.24
CA HIS A 104 -0.24 14.91 5.31
C HIS A 104 1.13 14.37 5.76
N PRO A 105 1.42 13.06 5.61
CA PRO A 105 2.74 12.49 5.89
C PRO A 105 3.87 13.20 5.13
N LYS A 106 5.00 13.39 5.81
CA LYS A 106 6.20 14.07 5.29
C LYS A 106 7.45 13.27 5.61
N ASP A 107 8.48 13.43 4.79
CA ASP A 107 9.81 12.91 5.08
C ASP A 107 10.39 13.70 6.27
N PRO A 108 10.84 13.04 7.35
CA PRO A 108 11.31 13.73 8.55
C PRO A 108 12.62 14.49 8.34
N LYS A 109 13.40 14.17 7.30
CA LYS A 109 14.68 14.82 6.99
C LYS A 109 14.48 16.05 6.12
N THR A 110 13.61 15.96 5.11
CA THR A 110 13.41 17.07 4.15
C THR A 110 12.18 17.93 4.46
N GLY A 111 11.22 17.42 5.23
CA GLY A 111 9.94 18.07 5.47
C GLY A 111 8.99 18.06 4.28
N GLU A 112 9.37 17.42 3.17
CA GLU A 112 8.55 17.33 1.97
C GLU A 112 7.47 16.24 2.11
N PRO A 113 6.27 16.43 1.53
CA PRO A 113 5.27 15.37 1.47
C PRO A 113 5.79 14.10 0.80
N ILE A 114 5.42 12.94 1.34
CA ILE A 114 5.80 11.62 0.80
C ILE A 114 4.60 10.91 0.18
N VAL A 115 4.83 10.15 -0.89
CA VAL A 115 3.81 9.24 -1.43
C VAL A 115 3.44 8.21 -0.35
N MET A 116 2.16 8.19 0.03
CA MET A 116 1.60 7.17 0.90
C MET A 116 1.52 5.83 0.16
N THR A 117 1.49 4.73 0.90
CA THR A 117 1.41 3.38 0.34
C THR A 117 0.38 2.55 1.08
N THR A 118 -0.33 1.70 0.34
CA THR A 118 -1.06 0.56 0.89
C THR A 118 -0.14 -0.64 0.99
N ASP A 119 -0.20 -1.37 2.11
CA ASP A 119 0.68 -2.51 2.33
C ASP A 119 0.47 -3.60 1.28
N PHE A 120 -0.78 -3.92 0.92
CA PHE A 120 -1.11 -4.84 -0.16
C PHE A 120 -2.31 -4.37 -0.99
N LEU A 121 -2.12 -4.26 -2.31
CA LEU A 121 -3.19 -4.31 -3.29
C LEU A 121 -3.27 -5.73 -3.86
N VAL A 122 -4.39 -6.40 -3.61
CA VAL A 122 -4.61 -7.80 -4.01
C VAL A 122 -5.63 -7.85 -5.13
N ILE A 123 -5.31 -8.59 -6.18
CA ILE A 123 -6.22 -8.86 -7.30
C ILE A 123 -6.82 -10.23 -7.07
N VAL A 124 -8.15 -10.28 -6.95
CA VAL A 124 -8.89 -11.52 -6.71
C VAL A 124 -9.88 -11.77 -7.84
N THR A 125 -10.04 -13.03 -8.23
CA THR A 125 -11.09 -13.44 -9.16
C THR A 125 -12.25 -14.09 -8.41
N SER A 126 -13.47 -13.80 -8.86
CA SER A 126 -14.72 -14.32 -8.32
C SER A 126 -15.69 -14.65 -9.45
N ALA A 127 -16.85 -15.21 -9.14
CA ALA A 127 -17.90 -15.47 -10.13
C ALA A 127 -18.34 -14.19 -10.87
N ASP A 128 -18.30 -13.05 -10.19
CA ASP A 128 -18.67 -11.73 -10.73
C ASP A 128 -17.50 -11.01 -11.43
N GLY A 129 -16.36 -11.69 -11.60
CA GLY A 129 -15.17 -11.17 -12.24
C GLY A 129 -14.05 -10.76 -11.27
N GLU A 130 -13.11 -9.99 -11.80
CA GLU A 130 -11.93 -9.52 -11.09
C GLU A 130 -12.27 -8.36 -10.14
N ARG A 131 -11.77 -8.42 -8.91
CA ARG A 131 -11.92 -7.40 -7.89
C ARG A 131 -10.55 -7.00 -7.33
N ARG A 132 -10.47 -5.75 -6.90
CA ARG A 132 -9.29 -5.19 -6.22
C ARG A 132 -9.60 -5.03 -4.74
N LEU A 133 -8.70 -5.52 -3.89
CA LEU A 133 -8.78 -5.40 -2.44
C LEU A 133 -7.53 -4.67 -1.93
N ALA A 134 -7.72 -3.52 -1.31
CA ALA A 134 -6.66 -2.77 -0.64
C ALA A 134 -6.62 -3.15 0.84
N ARG A 135 -5.45 -3.55 1.35
CA ARG A 135 -5.30 -4.04 2.72
C ARG A 135 -4.11 -3.38 3.39
N THR A 136 -4.40 -2.64 4.46
CA THR A 136 -3.41 -1.97 5.31
C THR A 136 -3.23 -2.77 6.58
N LEU A 137 -1.99 -3.07 6.92
CA LEU A 137 -1.64 -3.95 8.02
C LEU A 137 -1.20 -3.13 9.22
N LYS A 138 -1.75 -3.45 10.38
CA LYS A 138 -1.38 -2.79 11.61
C LYS A 138 -1.57 -3.71 12.80
N PRO A 139 -0.61 -3.76 13.75
CA PRO A 139 -0.84 -4.44 15.01
C PRO A 139 -2.07 -3.88 15.72
N SER A 140 -2.91 -4.75 16.28
CA SER A 140 -4.16 -4.33 16.94
C SER A 140 -3.92 -3.33 18.07
N ALA A 141 -2.79 -3.44 18.77
CA ALA A 141 -2.37 -2.53 19.84
C ALA A 141 -2.12 -1.10 19.36
N ASP A 142 -1.77 -0.91 18.09
CA ASP A 142 -1.44 0.41 17.52
C ASP A 142 -2.67 1.14 16.94
N LEU A 143 -3.82 0.47 16.84
CA LEU A 143 -5.03 1.02 16.22
C LEU A 143 -5.64 2.17 17.02
N GLY A 144 -5.34 2.28 18.32
CA GLY A 144 -5.79 3.39 19.15
C GLY A 144 -5.02 4.69 18.94
N SER A 145 -3.95 4.70 18.12
CA SER A 145 -3.16 5.91 17.89
C SER A 145 -3.90 6.90 16.98
N PRO A 146 -4.15 8.15 17.42
CA PRO A 146 -4.84 9.15 16.59
C PRO A 146 -4.13 9.36 15.25
N ARG A 147 -2.79 9.40 15.26
CA ARG A 147 -2.00 9.58 14.04
C ARG A 147 -2.07 8.38 13.08
N VAL A 148 -2.34 7.18 13.59
CA VAL A 148 -2.57 6.01 12.74
C VAL A 148 -3.94 6.14 12.07
N ILE A 149 -4.97 6.45 12.85
CA ILE A 149 -6.35 6.65 12.36
C ILE A 149 -6.40 7.74 11.28
N GLU A 150 -5.75 8.89 11.52
CA GLU A 150 -5.65 9.99 10.56
C GLU A 150 -5.11 9.56 9.19
N LYS A 151 -4.02 8.77 9.18
CA LYS A 151 -3.41 8.31 7.94
C LYS A 151 -4.29 7.28 7.23
N PHE A 152 -4.94 6.41 8.01
CA PHE A 152 -5.87 5.42 7.48
C PHE A 152 -7.09 6.07 6.85
N GLU A 153 -7.57 7.18 7.40
CA GLU A 153 -8.71 7.89 6.82
C GLU A 153 -8.39 8.48 5.45
N ILE A 154 -7.19 9.05 5.27
CA ILE A 154 -6.73 9.52 3.95
C ILE A 154 -6.69 8.36 2.95
N GLU A 155 -6.13 7.23 3.35
CA GLU A 155 -6.03 6.04 2.51
C GLU A 155 -7.40 5.42 2.19
N ARG A 156 -8.31 5.36 3.16
CA ARG A 156 -9.67 4.85 3.02
C ARG A 156 -10.43 5.65 1.96
N ILE A 157 -10.42 6.99 2.06
CA ILE A 157 -11.09 7.85 1.08
C ILE A 157 -10.44 7.73 -0.30
N TYR A 158 -9.11 7.60 -0.37
CA TYR A 158 -8.41 7.39 -1.64
C TYR A 158 -8.90 6.13 -2.38
N TRP A 159 -9.16 5.04 -1.66
CA TRP A 159 -9.66 3.80 -2.27
C TRP A 159 -11.18 3.81 -2.50
N GLU A 160 -11.95 4.41 -1.60
CA GLU A 160 -13.40 4.56 -1.71
C GLU A 160 -13.78 5.32 -3.00
N THR A 161 -13.07 6.41 -3.30
CA THR A 161 -13.28 7.20 -4.53
C THR A 161 -12.96 6.41 -5.82
N GLN A 162 -12.24 5.30 -5.73
CA GLN A 162 -11.93 4.40 -6.84
C GLN A 162 -12.80 3.13 -6.86
N GLY A 163 -13.76 3.02 -5.94
CA GLY A 163 -14.60 1.83 -5.79
C GLY A 163 -13.81 0.57 -5.41
N VAL A 164 -12.67 0.73 -4.72
CA VAL A 164 -11.84 -0.37 -4.25
C VAL A 164 -12.13 -0.63 -2.79
N ASP A 165 -12.41 -1.88 -2.44
CA ASP A 165 -12.64 -2.30 -1.05
C ASP A 165 -11.33 -2.18 -0.25
N TRP A 166 -11.33 -1.28 0.75
CA TRP A 166 -10.22 -1.06 1.65
C TRP A 166 -10.52 -1.62 3.04
N GLY A 167 -9.55 -2.29 3.64
CA GLY A 167 -9.69 -2.86 4.99
C GLY A 167 -8.39 -2.93 5.76
N ILE A 168 -8.52 -2.90 7.10
CA ILE A 168 -7.39 -3.06 8.01
C ILE A 168 -7.24 -4.54 8.36
N VAL A 169 -6.03 -5.06 8.26
CA VAL A 169 -5.67 -6.42 8.71
C VAL A 169 -4.78 -6.32 9.94
N THR A 170 -5.14 -7.09 10.96
CA THR A 170 -4.35 -7.22 12.20
C THR A 170 -3.92 -8.67 12.40
N GLU A 171 -3.02 -8.90 13.36
CA GLU A 171 -2.63 -10.24 13.79
C GLU A 171 -3.81 -11.09 14.32
N ARG A 172 -4.94 -10.46 14.67
CA ARG A 172 -6.15 -11.14 15.17
C ARG A 172 -7.12 -11.57 14.07
N GLY A 173 -7.04 -10.95 12.89
CA GLY A 173 -8.05 -11.02 11.85
C GLY A 173 -7.59 -11.63 10.54
N ALA A 174 -6.42 -12.28 10.51
CA ALA A 174 -5.88 -12.92 9.31
C ALA A 174 -6.61 -14.24 9.00
N SER A 175 -7.93 -14.20 8.86
CA SER A 175 -8.72 -15.27 8.23
C SER A 175 -9.10 -14.83 6.83
N CYS A 176 -8.86 -15.68 5.84
CA CYS A 176 -9.30 -15.50 4.47
C CYS A 176 -10.84 -15.61 4.43
N ALA A 177 -11.55 -14.54 4.79
CA ALA A 177 -12.96 -14.44 4.52
C ALA A 177 -13.09 -13.98 3.06
N ALA A 178 -13.41 -14.93 2.17
CA ALA A 178 -14.02 -14.55 0.91
C ALA A 178 -15.27 -13.70 1.25
N PRO A 179 -15.44 -12.51 0.65
CA PRO A 179 -16.72 -11.81 0.80
C PRO A 179 -17.81 -12.73 0.25
N ALA A 180 -18.84 -12.94 1.08
CA ALA A 180 -20.03 -13.71 0.73
C ALA A 180 -20.76 -13.10 -0.47
#